data_AF-A0A925YEY7-F1
#
_entry.id   AF-A0A925YEY7-F1
#
_cell.length_a   1.000
_cell.length_b   1.000
_cell.length_c   1.000
_cell.angle_alpha   90.00
_cell.angle_beta   90.00
_cell.angle_gamma   90.00
#
_symmetry.space_group_name_H-M   'P 1'
#
loop_
_entity.id
_entity.type
_entity.pdbx_description
1 polymer ?
#
loop_
_entity_poly.entity_id
_entity_poly.type
_entity_poly.pdbx_seq_one_letter_code
_entity_poly.pdbx_strand_id
1 'polypeptide(L)'
;MISSRKFSQLKLSRRAVLRGAGGVAIALPWLEITSPHRSLRAAAAPARRFLAVYNPGGTVTDKWRPTGTETAFELSPILAPFLPVKKNILVLNGVDMPSARGEQNQCGMIAWLTGTGQAGFDLRGYAQGPSVDQVVANNVVAGPPMGSLSVAVRWGTGKTFGLTTPMGVVNFRETATFDPIKPLLDPVQIWKSLFGAVSADAHGNATWDRSILDAVGKRYAALARRLGAADRARMEQHLGKVREMEMQLAASQAARCSVPTLVDTSDYNPNTGLNSVSDGSV
;
A
#
# COMPACT_ATOMS: atom_id res chain seq x y z
N MET A 1 41.92 39.93 -10.46
CA MET A 1 41.23 38.90 -11.27
C MET A 1 40.34 38.06 -10.36
N ILE A 2 39.03 38.30 -10.37
CA ILE A 2 38.07 37.54 -9.56
C ILE A 2 37.70 36.29 -10.37
N SER A 3 38.19 35.14 -9.92
CA SER A 3 37.90 33.84 -10.52
C SER A 3 36.44 33.46 -10.26
N SER A 4 35.60 33.60 -11.29
CA SER A 4 34.24 33.08 -11.33
C SER A 4 34.29 31.55 -11.25
N ARG A 5 34.10 30.99 -10.06
CA ARG A 5 33.81 29.55 -9.89
C ARG A 5 32.49 29.25 -10.59
N LYS A 6 32.55 28.65 -11.78
CA LYS A 6 31.40 28.02 -12.43
C LYS A 6 30.89 26.91 -11.51
N PHE A 7 29.77 27.13 -10.81
CA PHE A 7 29.04 26.06 -10.16
C PHE A 7 28.54 25.11 -11.25
N SER A 8 29.10 23.89 -11.31
CA SER A 8 28.55 22.84 -12.16
C SER A 8 27.15 22.50 -11.66
N GLN A 9 26.16 22.78 -12.50
CA GLN A 9 24.76 22.44 -12.25
C GLN A 9 24.64 20.92 -12.16
N LEU A 10 24.47 20.39 -10.93
CA LEU A 10 24.24 18.97 -10.73
C LEU A 10 22.88 18.60 -11.31
N LYS A 11 22.84 17.63 -12.23
CA LYS A 11 21.60 17.09 -12.79
C LYS A 11 21.42 15.66 -12.31
N LEU A 12 20.41 15.43 -11.49
CA LEU A 12 19.97 14.09 -11.11
C LEU A 12 18.82 13.65 -12.00
N SER A 13 18.81 12.36 -12.39
CA SER A 13 17.67 11.80 -13.10
C SER A 13 16.48 11.62 -12.14
N ARG A 14 15.25 11.57 -12.69
CA ARG A 14 14.05 11.28 -11.88
C ARG A 14 14.07 9.90 -11.22
N ARG A 15 14.89 8.97 -11.72
CA ARG A 15 15.12 7.64 -11.16
C ARG A 15 16.39 7.59 -10.32
N ALA A 16 16.77 8.69 -9.68
CA ALA A 16 17.94 8.72 -8.83
C ALA A 16 17.74 7.86 -7.57
N VAL A 17 18.73 7.03 -7.27
CA VAL A 17 18.73 6.08 -6.17
C VAL A 17 20.04 6.24 -5.40
N LEU A 18 19.95 6.30 -4.07
CA LEU A 18 21.12 6.16 -3.20
C LEU A 18 21.42 4.68 -3.04
N ARG A 19 22.63 4.27 -3.45
CA ARG A 19 23.10 2.89 -3.30
C ARG A 19 24.13 2.76 -2.20
N GLY A 20 23.85 1.95 -1.19
CA GLY A 20 24.76 1.61 -0.09
C GLY A 20 25.69 0.45 -0.42
N ALA A 21 26.56 0.10 0.52
CA ALA A 21 27.27 -1.19 0.48
C ALA A 21 26.24 -2.33 0.61
N GLY A 22 26.53 -3.51 0.03
CA GLY A 22 25.64 -4.68 0.14
C GLY A 22 24.41 -4.67 -0.77
N GLY A 23 24.29 -3.72 -1.71
CA GLY A 23 23.17 -3.68 -2.67
C GLY A 23 21.94 -2.91 -2.21
N VAL A 24 21.98 -2.31 -1.01
CA VAL A 24 20.92 -1.45 -0.46
C VAL A 24 20.65 -0.28 -1.40
N ALA A 25 19.38 -0.05 -1.72
CA ALA A 25 18.93 1.01 -2.61
C ALA A 25 17.74 1.78 -2.01
N ILE A 26 17.86 3.11 -1.87
CA ILE A 26 16.76 3.98 -1.48
C ILE A 26 16.41 4.92 -2.64
N ALA A 27 15.16 4.87 -3.09
CA ALA A 27 14.65 5.80 -4.09
C ALA A 27 14.53 7.21 -3.51
N LEU A 28 15.02 8.22 -4.21
CA LEU A 28 14.89 9.59 -3.75
C LEU A 28 13.44 10.10 -3.94
N PRO A 29 12.93 10.97 -3.02
CA PRO A 29 11.70 11.69 -3.29
C PRO A 29 11.91 12.63 -4.49
N TRP A 30 10.82 13.22 -4.99
CA TRP A 30 10.94 14.25 -6.01
C TRP A 30 11.75 15.45 -5.47
N LEU A 31 12.88 15.74 -6.12
CA LEU A 31 13.74 16.88 -5.80
C LEU A 31 13.68 17.89 -6.95
N GLU A 32 13.60 19.18 -6.65
CA GLU A 32 13.66 20.26 -7.64
C GLU A 32 14.93 20.22 -8.48
N ILE A 33 16.06 19.76 -7.93
CA ILE A 33 17.31 19.54 -8.67
C ILE A 33 17.20 18.48 -9.78
N THR A 34 16.16 17.63 -9.75
CA THR A 34 15.84 16.66 -10.82
C THR A 34 14.98 17.27 -11.93
N SER A 35 14.51 18.51 -11.74
CA SER A 35 13.79 19.26 -12.76
C SER A 35 14.79 19.76 -13.80
N PRO A 36 14.67 19.38 -15.08
CA PRO A 36 15.46 20.03 -16.12
C PRO A 36 15.06 21.51 -16.11
N HIS A 37 16.01 22.39 -15.76
CA HIS A 37 15.88 23.84 -15.94
C HIS A 37 15.73 24.16 -17.43
N ARG A 38 14.52 23.97 -17.98
CA ARG A 38 14.02 24.54 -19.23
C ARG A 38 12.51 24.36 -19.29
N SER A 39 11.82 25.50 -19.34
CA SER A 39 10.38 25.75 -19.46
C SER A 39 9.53 25.62 -18.18
N LEU A 40 9.06 26.79 -17.72
CA LEU A 40 7.98 27.03 -16.76
C LEU A 40 6.60 26.51 -17.24
N ARG A 41 6.54 25.48 -18.11
CA ARG A 41 5.28 24.99 -18.69
C ARG A 41 5.02 23.48 -18.58
N ALA A 42 5.91 22.71 -17.99
CA ALA A 42 5.58 21.35 -17.59
C ALA A 42 6.38 20.97 -16.33
N ALA A 43 5.93 21.46 -15.18
CA ALA A 43 6.25 20.78 -13.93
C ALA A 43 5.74 19.35 -14.08
N ALA A 44 6.63 18.40 -14.38
CA ALA A 44 6.24 17.03 -14.53
C ALA A 44 5.63 16.56 -13.21
N ALA A 45 4.41 16.05 -13.31
CA ALA A 45 3.56 15.77 -12.17
C ALA A 45 4.24 14.84 -11.16
N PRO A 46 3.93 14.97 -9.86
CA PRO A 46 4.40 14.05 -8.84
C PRO A 46 4.07 12.59 -9.22
N ALA A 47 4.87 11.65 -8.73
CA ALA A 47 4.64 10.23 -8.95
C ALA A 47 3.22 9.85 -8.53
N ARG A 48 2.39 9.48 -9.52
CA ARG A 48 1.03 9.02 -9.29
C ARG A 48 1.09 7.60 -8.74
N ARG A 49 0.40 7.36 -7.64
CA ARG A 49 0.26 6.03 -7.03
C ARG A 49 -1.21 5.66 -7.06
N PHE A 50 -1.49 4.41 -7.41
CA PHE A 50 -2.80 3.81 -7.25
C PHE A 50 -2.78 3.02 -5.94
N LEU A 51 -3.76 3.27 -5.08
CA LEU A 51 -3.97 2.52 -3.84
C LEU A 51 -5.42 2.05 -3.82
N ALA A 52 -5.60 0.75 -3.62
CA ALA A 52 -6.91 0.15 -3.40
C ALA A 52 -6.90 -0.51 -2.03
N VAL A 53 -7.95 -0.28 -1.24
CA VAL A 53 -8.11 -0.84 0.11
C VAL A 53 -9.45 -1.56 0.17
N TYR A 54 -9.44 -2.80 0.64
CA TYR A 54 -10.62 -3.63 0.81
C TYR A 54 -10.82 -3.99 2.28
N ASN A 55 -12.06 -3.88 2.74
CA ASN A 55 -12.48 -4.34 4.06
C ASN A 55 -13.59 -5.39 3.87
N PRO A 56 -13.31 -6.69 4.11
CA PRO A 56 -14.31 -7.75 3.95
C PRO A 56 -15.38 -7.70 5.05
N GLY A 57 -16.54 -8.30 4.78
CA GLY A 57 -17.60 -8.47 5.79
C GLY A 57 -18.54 -7.28 5.97
N GLY A 58 -18.39 -6.24 5.14
CA GLY A 58 -19.25 -5.06 5.16
C GLY A 58 -18.80 -3.99 6.15
N THR A 59 -19.67 -3.01 6.39
CA THR A 59 -19.42 -1.89 7.30
C THR A 59 -20.72 -1.45 7.97
N VAL A 60 -20.62 -0.66 9.02
CA VAL A 60 -21.78 -0.09 9.72
C VAL A 60 -22.32 1.07 8.87
N THR A 61 -23.34 0.77 8.07
CA THR A 61 -23.72 1.61 6.90
C THR A 61 -24.19 3.01 7.30
N ASP A 62 -24.96 3.12 8.38
CA ASP A 62 -25.39 4.37 9.01
C ASP A 62 -24.21 5.24 9.51
N LYS A 63 -23.10 4.60 9.90
CA LYS A 63 -21.87 5.29 10.33
C LYS A 63 -20.85 5.47 9.20
N TRP A 64 -21.10 4.90 8.01
CA TRP A 64 -20.26 5.03 6.81
C TRP A 64 -20.78 6.09 5.84
N ARG A 65 -22.11 6.19 5.66
CA ARG A 65 -22.70 7.09 4.66
C ARG A 65 -22.62 8.56 5.10
N PRO A 66 -22.06 9.46 4.26
CA PRO A 66 -22.17 10.90 4.46
C PRO A 66 -23.63 11.37 4.48
N THR A 67 -23.88 12.50 5.12
CA THR A 67 -25.19 13.20 5.07
C THR A 67 -25.08 14.46 4.23
N GLY A 68 -26.18 14.92 3.61
CA GLY A 68 -26.21 16.11 2.76
C GLY A 68 -26.40 15.77 1.27
N THR A 69 -25.79 16.56 0.41
CA THR A 69 -25.90 16.48 -1.07
C THR A 69 -24.59 16.03 -1.72
N GLU A 70 -24.62 15.71 -3.01
CA GLU A 70 -23.44 15.26 -3.77
C GLU A 70 -22.24 16.21 -3.72
N THR A 71 -22.51 17.52 -3.62
CA THR A 71 -21.47 18.58 -3.62
C THR A 71 -21.29 19.26 -2.27
N ALA A 72 -22.24 19.08 -1.36
CA ALA A 72 -22.21 19.61 0.00
C ALA A 72 -22.69 18.53 0.98
N PHE A 73 -21.75 17.72 1.48
CA PHE A 73 -22.00 16.64 2.43
C PHE A 73 -21.12 16.77 3.67
N GLU A 74 -21.52 16.16 4.78
CA GLU A 74 -20.71 15.96 5.96
C GLU A 74 -20.20 14.52 6.06
N LEU A 75 -18.93 14.36 6.43
CA LEU A 75 -18.32 13.04 6.59
C LEU A 75 -18.90 12.35 7.82
N SER A 76 -19.23 11.07 7.68
CA SER A 76 -19.69 10.23 8.78
C SER A 76 -18.55 9.91 9.75
N PRO A 77 -18.83 9.35 10.95
CA PRO A 77 -17.80 9.00 11.93
C PRO A 77 -16.69 8.10 11.38
N ILE A 78 -17.03 7.11 10.53
CA ILE A 78 -16.01 6.22 9.94
C ILE A 78 -15.14 6.97 8.91
N LEU A 79 -15.70 7.97 8.22
CA LEU A 79 -14.99 8.77 7.22
C LEU A 79 -14.31 10.02 7.80
N ALA A 80 -14.55 10.35 9.07
CA ALA A 80 -14.00 11.53 9.73
C ALA A 80 -12.47 11.71 9.58
N PRO A 81 -11.63 10.65 9.60
CA PRO A 81 -10.18 10.80 9.38
C PRO A 81 -9.80 11.42 8.03
N PHE A 82 -10.69 11.38 7.04
CA PHE A 82 -10.45 11.96 5.73
C PHE A 82 -10.82 13.44 5.61
N LEU A 83 -11.27 14.10 6.68
CA LEU A 83 -11.62 15.53 6.67
C LEU A 83 -10.54 16.44 6.04
N PRO A 84 -9.22 16.25 6.29
CA PRO A 84 -8.18 17.08 5.67
C PRO A 84 -8.15 17.02 4.13
N VAL A 85 -8.74 15.97 3.55
CA VAL A 85 -8.78 15.73 2.09
C VAL A 85 -10.22 15.68 1.55
N LYS A 86 -11.24 16.09 2.32
CA LYS A 86 -12.68 16.07 1.95
C LYS A 86 -12.96 16.53 0.52
N LYS A 87 -12.32 17.61 0.09
CA LYS A 87 -12.45 18.18 -1.27
C LYS A 87 -11.98 17.28 -2.42
N ASN A 88 -11.24 16.22 -2.12
CA ASN A 88 -10.68 15.25 -3.08
C ASN A 88 -11.36 13.87 -2.96
N ILE A 89 -12.49 13.76 -2.26
CA ILE A 89 -13.17 12.48 -2.02
C ILE A 89 -14.48 12.47 -2.79
N LEU A 90 -14.75 11.33 -3.42
CA LEU A 90 -16.06 10.97 -3.91
C LEU A 90 -16.55 9.77 -3.10
N VAL A 91 -17.74 9.88 -2.50
CA VAL A 91 -18.39 8.76 -1.82
C VAL A 91 -19.56 8.32 -2.69
N LEU A 92 -19.49 7.08 -3.17
CA LEU A 92 -20.52 6.51 -4.02
C LEU A 92 -21.61 5.87 -3.15
N ASN A 93 -22.88 6.13 -3.49
CA ASN A 93 -24.04 5.50 -2.87
C ASN A 93 -24.95 4.91 -3.95
N GLY A 94 -25.59 3.78 -3.68
CA GLY A 94 -26.44 3.09 -4.65
C GLY A 94 -25.68 2.42 -5.81
N VAL A 95 -24.37 2.17 -5.66
CA VAL A 95 -23.58 1.42 -6.63
C VAL A 95 -23.69 -0.07 -6.33
N ASP A 96 -24.08 -0.83 -7.34
CA ASP A 96 -24.06 -2.27 -7.34
C ASP A 96 -22.86 -2.78 -8.16
N MET A 97 -22.44 -4.02 -7.94
CA MET A 97 -21.37 -4.68 -8.67
C MET A 97 -21.92 -5.91 -9.43
N PRO A 98 -22.60 -5.73 -10.59
CA PRO A 98 -23.24 -6.83 -11.33
C PRO A 98 -22.28 -7.91 -11.83
N SER A 99 -20.98 -7.61 -11.85
CA SER A 99 -19.91 -8.54 -12.18
C SER A 99 -19.65 -9.55 -11.07
N ALA A 100 -20.08 -9.30 -9.82
CA ALA A 100 -19.90 -10.18 -8.67
C ALA A 100 -20.84 -11.40 -8.73
N ARG A 101 -20.62 -12.27 -9.72
CA ARG A 101 -21.35 -13.52 -9.93
C ARG A 101 -20.50 -14.69 -9.45
N GLY A 102 -21.05 -15.55 -8.59
CA GLY A 102 -20.33 -16.67 -7.98
C GLY A 102 -20.80 -16.95 -6.56
N GLU A 103 -19.94 -17.51 -5.71
CA GLU A 103 -20.26 -17.66 -4.29
C GLU A 103 -20.27 -16.29 -3.59
N GLN A 104 -21.28 -16.06 -2.75
CA GLN A 104 -21.64 -14.74 -2.22
C GLN A 104 -20.50 -13.96 -1.54
N ASN A 105 -19.55 -14.64 -0.89
CA ASN A 105 -18.42 -14.00 -0.23
C ASN A 105 -17.23 -13.83 -1.18
N GLN A 106 -16.97 -14.84 -2.01
CA GLN A 106 -15.83 -14.91 -2.92
C GLN A 106 -16.00 -14.01 -4.16
N CYS A 107 -17.20 -13.98 -4.74
CA CYS A 107 -17.46 -13.27 -5.98
C CYS A 107 -17.28 -11.76 -5.83
N GLY A 108 -17.61 -11.20 -4.67
CA GLY A 108 -17.39 -9.79 -4.34
C GLY A 108 -15.90 -9.43 -4.30
N MET A 109 -15.09 -10.28 -3.67
CA MET A 109 -13.63 -10.11 -3.60
C MET A 109 -12.98 -10.20 -4.98
N ILE A 110 -13.41 -11.18 -5.78
CA ILE A 110 -12.91 -11.40 -7.15
C ILE A 110 -13.26 -10.20 -8.04
N ALA A 111 -14.52 -9.77 -8.02
CA ALA A 111 -15.01 -8.73 -8.92
C ALA A 111 -14.46 -7.34 -8.58
N TRP A 112 -14.06 -7.08 -7.34
CA TRP A 112 -13.69 -5.75 -6.86
C TRP A 112 -12.59 -5.07 -7.69
N LEU A 113 -11.47 -5.76 -7.97
CA LEU A 113 -10.39 -5.20 -8.81
C LEU A 113 -10.37 -5.73 -10.23
N THR A 114 -11.12 -6.78 -10.55
CA THR A 114 -11.09 -7.41 -11.88
C THR A 114 -12.27 -7.00 -12.75
N GLY A 115 -13.40 -6.61 -12.15
CA GLY A 115 -14.66 -6.41 -12.86
C GLY A 115 -15.22 -7.69 -13.48
N THR A 116 -14.71 -8.87 -13.11
CA THR A 116 -15.13 -10.17 -13.66
C THR A 116 -15.83 -11.04 -12.63
N GLY A 117 -16.69 -11.95 -13.09
CA GLY A 117 -17.31 -12.96 -12.24
C GLY A 117 -16.35 -14.11 -11.92
N GLN A 118 -16.68 -14.84 -10.86
CA GLN A 118 -15.98 -16.05 -10.49
C GLN A 118 -16.14 -17.10 -11.61
N ALA A 119 -15.04 -17.76 -11.97
CA ALA A 119 -15.05 -18.86 -12.93
C ALA A 119 -15.81 -20.06 -12.35
N GLY A 120 -17.01 -20.32 -12.85
CA GLY A 120 -17.92 -21.33 -12.29
C GLY A 120 -18.71 -20.82 -11.08
N PHE A 121 -19.54 -21.70 -10.53
CA PHE A 121 -20.36 -21.43 -9.33
C PHE A 121 -19.90 -22.26 -8.12
N ASP A 122 -18.66 -22.76 -8.15
CA ASP A 122 -18.08 -23.54 -7.06
C ASP A 122 -17.13 -22.70 -6.19
N LEU A 123 -16.76 -23.23 -5.02
CA LEU A 123 -15.90 -22.58 -4.03
C LEU A 123 -14.43 -22.46 -4.45
N ARG A 124 -14.05 -22.89 -5.66
CA ARG A 124 -12.66 -23.00 -6.14
C ARG A 124 -12.36 -22.06 -7.31
N GLY A 125 -13.38 -21.55 -8.00
CA GLY A 125 -13.25 -20.61 -9.09
C GLY A 125 -12.54 -19.30 -8.70
N TYR A 126 -11.74 -18.75 -9.62
CA TYR A 126 -11.06 -17.45 -9.47
C TYR A 126 -11.57 -16.43 -10.50
N ALA A 127 -10.87 -15.30 -10.64
CA ALA A 127 -11.16 -14.28 -11.63
C ALA A 127 -11.04 -14.79 -13.07
N GLN A 128 -11.79 -14.15 -13.98
CA GLN A 128 -11.71 -14.37 -15.43
C GLN A 128 -11.00 -13.20 -16.14
N GLY A 129 -10.25 -12.40 -15.38
CA GLY A 129 -9.48 -11.28 -15.90
C GLY A 129 -8.44 -10.80 -14.89
N PRO A 130 -7.45 -10.00 -15.34
CA PRO A 130 -6.46 -9.42 -14.46
C PRO A 130 -7.08 -8.36 -13.55
N SER A 131 -6.44 -8.12 -12.41
CA SER A 131 -6.82 -7.01 -11.55
C SER A 131 -6.26 -5.69 -12.09
N VAL A 132 -7.01 -4.59 -11.87
CA VAL A 132 -6.66 -3.25 -12.37
C VAL A 132 -5.27 -2.80 -11.90
N ASP A 133 -4.83 -3.19 -10.70
CA ASP A 133 -3.48 -2.87 -10.22
C ASP A 133 -2.38 -3.52 -11.07
N GLN A 134 -2.60 -4.73 -11.58
CA GLN A 134 -1.66 -5.43 -12.45
C GLN A 134 -1.65 -4.82 -13.85
N VAL A 135 -2.83 -4.49 -14.38
CA VAL A 135 -2.94 -3.79 -15.67
C VAL A 135 -2.22 -2.43 -15.60
N VAL A 136 -2.43 -1.67 -14.53
CA VAL A 136 -1.73 -0.38 -14.29
C VAL A 136 -0.23 -0.61 -14.15
N ALA A 137 0.20 -1.61 -13.37
CA ALA A 137 1.61 -1.93 -13.18
C ALA A 137 2.33 -2.26 -14.49
N ASN A 138 1.71 -3.06 -15.36
CA ASN A 138 2.32 -3.51 -16.61
C ASN A 138 2.30 -2.43 -17.70
N ASN A 139 1.23 -1.62 -17.78
CA ASN A 139 1.00 -0.73 -18.91
C ASN A 139 1.32 0.74 -18.62
N VAL A 140 1.23 1.19 -17.36
CA VAL A 140 1.42 2.60 -16.98
C VAL A 140 2.77 2.81 -16.29
N VAL A 141 3.23 1.83 -15.53
CA VAL A 141 4.40 1.97 -14.66
C VAL A 141 5.68 1.51 -15.37
N ALA A 142 6.29 2.42 -16.16
CA ALA A 142 7.59 2.16 -16.76
C ALA A 142 8.76 2.35 -15.76
N GLY A 143 9.37 1.25 -15.32
CA GLY A 143 10.74 1.24 -14.79
C GLY A 143 11.03 1.30 -13.27
N PRO A 144 10.08 1.18 -12.31
CA PRO A 144 10.43 0.81 -10.94
C PRO A 144 10.66 -0.71 -10.81
N PRO A 145 11.46 -1.16 -9.83
CA PRO A 145 11.73 -2.58 -9.59
C PRO A 145 10.50 -3.37 -9.12
N MET A 146 9.44 -2.71 -8.62
CA MET A 146 8.18 -3.33 -8.22
C MET A 146 7.01 -2.45 -8.68
N GLY A 147 6.21 -2.96 -9.62
CA GLY A 147 5.10 -2.23 -10.25
C GLY A 147 3.77 -2.26 -9.47
N SER A 148 3.56 -3.31 -8.66
CA SER A 148 2.42 -3.45 -7.76
C SER A 148 2.86 -4.15 -6.47
N LEU A 149 2.22 -3.81 -5.35
CA LEU A 149 2.47 -4.37 -4.02
C LEU A 149 1.13 -4.74 -3.39
N SER A 150 0.91 -6.03 -3.14
CA SER A 150 -0.28 -6.55 -2.46
C SER A 150 0.07 -6.91 -1.01
N VAL A 151 -0.65 -6.33 -0.06
CA VAL A 151 -0.44 -6.52 1.39
C VAL A 151 -1.78 -6.76 2.06
N ALA A 152 -1.80 -7.61 3.08
CA ALA A 152 -2.99 -7.85 3.89
C ALA A 152 -2.64 -8.03 5.37
N VAL A 153 -3.64 -7.86 6.22
CA VAL A 153 -3.56 -8.10 7.67
C VAL A 153 -4.54 -9.23 8.01
N ARG A 154 -4.11 -10.20 8.83
CA ARG A 154 -4.92 -11.38 9.20
C ARG A 154 -5.48 -12.16 7.99
N TRP A 155 -4.70 -12.27 6.93
CA TRP A 155 -5.06 -13.06 5.76
C TRP A 155 -4.83 -14.55 5.98
N GLY A 156 -5.65 -15.39 5.37
CA GLY A 156 -5.48 -16.85 5.42
C GLY A 156 -5.77 -17.45 6.80
N THR A 157 -6.42 -16.70 7.70
CA THR A 157 -6.84 -17.20 9.02
C THR A 157 -8.15 -18.00 8.92
N GLY A 158 -8.39 -18.90 9.87
CA GLY A 158 -9.61 -19.70 9.92
C GLY A 158 -9.55 -20.92 8.99
N LYS A 159 -10.64 -21.19 8.26
CA LYS A 159 -10.81 -22.43 7.46
C LYS A 159 -9.82 -22.62 6.32
N THR A 160 -9.12 -21.56 5.92
CA THR A 160 -8.17 -21.59 4.80
C THR A 160 -6.77 -22.02 5.23
N PHE A 161 -6.44 -22.00 6.52
CA PHE A 161 -5.13 -22.44 7.06
C PHE A 161 -3.91 -21.92 6.27
N GLY A 162 -3.96 -20.67 5.81
CA GLY A 162 -2.89 -20.03 5.04
C GLY A 162 -2.78 -20.46 3.56
N LEU A 163 -3.67 -21.33 3.09
CA LEU A 163 -3.80 -21.70 1.68
C LEU A 163 -4.39 -20.55 0.86
N THR A 164 -3.89 -20.40 -0.36
CA THR A 164 -4.50 -19.51 -1.35
C THR A 164 -5.83 -20.09 -1.78
N THR A 165 -6.90 -19.37 -1.48
CA THR A 165 -8.27 -19.70 -1.87
C THR A 165 -8.94 -18.45 -2.44
N PRO A 166 -10.08 -18.58 -3.15
CA PRO A 166 -10.86 -17.42 -3.56
C PRO A 166 -11.26 -16.51 -2.39
N MET A 167 -11.41 -17.05 -1.17
CA MET A 167 -11.69 -16.32 0.08
C MET A 167 -10.46 -15.62 0.67
N GLY A 168 -9.72 -14.88 -0.15
CA GLY A 168 -8.53 -14.18 0.29
C GLY A 168 -7.82 -13.41 -0.80
N VAL A 169 -8.06 -13.73 -2.07
CA VAL A 169 -7.33 -13.10 -3.17
C VAL A 169 -8.18 -12.04 -3.85
N VAL A 170 -7.61 -10.85 -4.00
CA VAL A 170 -8.21 -9.72 -4.72
C VAL A 170 -7.35 -9.24 -5.91
N ASN A 171 -6.10 -9.72 -6.01
CA ASN A 171 -5.16 -9.35 -7.06
C ASN A 171 -4.87 -10.54 -7.97
N PHE A 172 -4.92 -10.33 -9.28
CA PHE A 172 -4.81 -11.38 -10.29
C PHE A 172 -3.90 -10.91 -11.42
N ARG A 173 -2.88 -11.71 -11.75
CA ARG A 173 -1.87 -11.35 -12.76
C ARG A 173 -2.48 -11.16 -14.14
N GLU A 174 -1.82 -10.35 -14.97
CA GLU A 174 -2.08 -10.28 -16.40
C GLU A 174 -1.36 -11.42 -17.14
N THR A 175 -1.79 -12.65 -16.84
CA THR A 175 -1.36 -13.89 -17.51
C THR A 175 -2.55 -14.56 -18.18
N ALA A 176 -2.32 -15.54 -19.06
CA ALA A 176 -3.41 -16.27 -19.72
C ALA A 176 -4.37 -16.98 -18.75
N THR A 177 -3.90 -17.29 -17.53
CA THR A 177 -4.63 -17.99 -16.47
C THR A 177 -5.09 -17.07 -15.34
N PHE A 178 -4.75 -15.77 -15.40
CA PHE A 178 -5.05 -14.78 -14.36
C PHE A 178 -4.62 -15.23 -12.96
N ASP A 179 -3.37 -15.68 -12.81
CA ASP A 179 -2.94 -16.36 -11.59
C ASP A 179 -3.18 -15.49 -10.33
N PRO A 180 -3.74 -16.08 -9.25
CA PRO A 180 -3.99 -15.36 -8.01
C PRO A 180 -2.68 -14.92 -7.35
N ILE A 181 -2.63 -13.67 -6.90
CA ILE A 181 -1.49 -13.12 -6.16
C ILE A 181 -1.78 -13.19 -4.66
N LYS A 182 -1.01 -14.01 -3.95
CA LYS A 182 -1.04 -14.07 -2.49
C LYS A 182 -0.52 -12.74 -1.91
N PRO A 183 -1.27 -12.07 -1.01
CA PRO A 183 -0.79 -10.85 -0.39
C PRO A 183 0.36 -11.14 0.57
N LEU A 184 1.26 -10.16 0.71
CA LEU A 184 2.32 -10.20 1.71
C LEU A 184 1.76 -9.84 3.09
N LEU A 185 2.18 -10.60 4.10
CA LEU A 185 1.71 -10.43 5.49
C LEU A 185 2.84 -10.06 6.43
N ASP A 186 4.05 -10.56 6.13
CA ASP A 186 5.22 -10.35 6.97
C ASP A 186 5.83 -8.97 6.64
N PRO A 187 5.77 -8.00 7.57
CA PRO A 187 6.29 -6.65 7.34
C PRO A 187 7.81 -6.66 7.11
N VAL A 188 8.52 -7.67 7.63
CA VAL A 188 9.96 -7.90 7.42
C VAL A 188 10.23 -8.32 5.98
N GLN A 189 9.40 -9.19 5.40
CA GLN A 189 9.49 -9.57 3.98
C GLN A 189 9.11 -8.42 3.05
N ILE A 190 8.04 -7.68 3.36
CA ILE A 190 7.62 -6.50 2.58
C ILE A 190 8.76 -5.49 2.50
N TRP A 191 9.40 -5.21 3.64
CA TRP A 191 10.55 -4.31 3.69
C TRP A 191 11.72 -4.80 2.84
N LYS A 192 12.08 -6.09 2.93
CA LYS A 192 13.13 -6.71 2.11
C LYS A 192 12.83 -6.58 0.61
N SER A 193 11.57 -6.80 0.20
CA SER A 193 11.16 -6.65 -1.20
C SER A 193 11.27 -5.21 -1.68
N LEU A 194 11.08 -4.22 -0.79
CA LEU A 194 11.16 -2.80 -1.13
C LEU A 194 12.59 -2.25 -1.16
N PHE A 195 13.46 -2.66 -0.22
CA PHE A 195 14.77 -2.03 0.00
C PHE A 195 15.97 -2.97 -0.17
N GLY A 196 15.75 -4.27 -0.31
CA GLY A 196 16.81 -5.29 -0.32
C GLY A 196 17.29 -5.69 1.09
N ALA A 197 18.34 -6.49 1.16
CA ALA A 197 19.01 -6.87 2.41
C ALA A 197 20.22 -5.97 2.70
N VAL A 198 20.45 -5.60 3.97
CA VAL A 198 21.57 -4.73 4.37
C VAL A 198 22.89 -5.50 4.48
N SER A 199 22.82 -6.75 4.89
CA SER A 199 23.85 -7.78 4.69
C SER A 199 23.26 -9.13 5.08
N ALA A 200 23.56 -10.18 4.33
CA ALA A 200 23.46 -11.53 4.85
C ALA A 200 24.74 -11.83 5.63
N ASP A 201 24.63 -12.41 6.81
CA ASP A 201 25.78 -13.08 7.41
C ASP A 201 26.15 -14.34 6.59
N ALA A 202 27.24 -15.02 6.97
CA ALA A 202 27.72 -16.22 6.28
C ALA A 202 26.70 -17.39 6.25
N HIS A 203 25.58 -17.28 6.98
CA HIS A 203 24.51 -18.27 7.07
C HIS A 203 23.23 -17.83 6.34
N GLY A 204 23.24 -16.70 5.62
CA GLY A 204 22.06 -16.20 4.91
C GLY A 204 21.04 -15.49 5.80
N ASN A 205 21.34 -15.30 7.09
CA ASN A 205 20.50 -14.52 7.98
C ASN A 205 20.77 -13.04 7.73
N ALA A 206 19.73 -12.33 7.29
CA ALA A 206 19.80 -10.89 7.17
C ALA A 206 19.95 -10.29 8.57
N THR A 207 21.14 -9.80 8.90
CA THR A 207 21.37 -9.06 10.14
C THR A 207 20.79 -7.65 9.96
N TRP A 208 19.69 -7.41 10.66
CA TRP A 208 19.01 -6.10 10.75
C TRP A 208 19.80 -5.07 11.56
N ASP A 209 20.88 -5.49 12.22
CA ASP A 209 21.67 -4.68 13.15
C ASP A 209 22.35 -3.46 12.51
N ARG A 210 22.28 -3.30 11.18
CA ARG A 210 22.72 -2.08 10.49
C ARG A 210 21.55 -1.46 9.77
N SER A 211 21.25 -0.21 10.09
CA SER A 211 20.20 0.56 9.42
C SER A 211 20.55 0.73 7.94
N ILE A 212 19.54 0.66 7.06
CA ILE A 212 19.68 1.00 5.63
C ILE A 212 20.21 2.43 5.49
N LEU A 213 19.82 3.31 6.42
CA LEU A 213 20.29 4.69 6.47
C LEU A 213 21.78 4.78 6.82
N ASP A 214 22.33 3.85 7.60
CA ASP A 214 23.77 3.79 7.86
C ASP A 214 24.55 3.40 6.60
N ALA A 215 23.99 2.49 5.80
CA ALA A 215 24.58 2.05 4.53
C ALA A 215 24.61 3.18 3.48
N VAL A 216 23.65 4.11 3.50
CA VAL A 216 23.58 5.24 2.55
C VAL A 216 24.01 6.60 3.14
N GLY A 217 24.26 6.68 4.45
CA GLY A 217 24.40 7.95 5.18
C GLY A 217 25.51 8.86 4.65
N LYS A 218 26.67 8.29 4.28
CA LYS A 218 27.77 9.07 3.66
C LYS A 218 27.36 9.69 2.32
N ARG A 219 26.62 8.95 1.49
CA ARG A 219 26.13 9.43 0.18
C ARG A 219 25.03 10.47 0.37
N TYR A 220 24.15 10.27 1.34
CA TYR A 220 23.17 11.26 1.75
C TYR A 220 23.84 12.56 2.17
N ALA A 221 24.81 12.54 3.09
CA ALA A 221 25.50 13.75 3.57
C ALA A 221 26.24 14.46 2.43
N ALA A 222 26.84 13.70 1.50
CA ALA A 222 27.45 14.27 0.30
C ALA A 222 26.43 14.95 -0.62
N LEU A 223 25.25 14.35 -0.80
CA LEU A 223 24.18 14.92 -1.62
C LEU A 223 23.52 16.14 -0.94
N ALA A 224 23.22 16.06 0.35
CA ALA A 224 22.61 17.13 1.16
C ALA A 224 23.37 18.45 1.05
N ARG A 225 24.71 18.40 1.03
CA ARG A 225 25.59 19.57 0.85
C ARG A 225 25.43 20.28 -0.51
N ARG A 226 24.87 19.60 -1.51
CA ARG A 226 24.69 20.10 -2.89
C ARG A 226 23.25 20.50 -3.19
N LEU A 227 22.31 20.22 -2.28
CA LEU A 227 20.89 20.55 -2.43
C LEU A 227 20.56 21.91 -1.82
N GLY A 228 19.56 22.59 -2.41
CA GLY A 228 18.94 23.77 -1.82
C GLY A 228 18.08 23.42 -0.60
N ALA A 229 17.65 24.43 0.16
CA ALA A 229 16.94 24.24 1.43
C ALA A 229 15.66 23.39 1.30
N ALA A 230 14.84 23.64 0.27
CA ALA A 230 13.61 22.89 0.04
C ALA A 230 13.86 21.40 -0.27
N ASP A 231 14.83 21.11 -1.13
CA ASP A 231 15.18 19.73 -1.48
C ASP A 231 15.85 18.98 -0.32
N ARG A 232 16.65 19.68 0.48
CA ARG A 232 17.23 19.11 1.70
C ARG A 232 16.12 18.72 2.68
N ALA A 233 15.16 19.61 2.93
CA ALA A 233 14.03 19.33 3.83
C ALA A 233 13.16 18.14 3.36
N ARG A 234 12.88 18.04 2.05
CA ARG A 234 12.15 16.88 1.48
C ARG A 234 12.91 15.57 1.68
N MET A 235 14.23 15.61 1.47
CA MET A 235 15.09 14.44 1.63
C MET A 235 15.20 14.03 3.11
N GLU A 236 15.34 14.99 4.03
CA GLU A 236 15.32 14.77 5.49
C GLU A 236 14.00 14.13 5.94
N GLN A 237 12.86 14.65 5.48
CA GLN A 237 11.55 14.08 5.78
C GLN A 237 11.42 12.64 5.24
N HIS A 238 11.90 12.39 4.02
CA HIS A 238 11.85 11.05 3.44
C HIS A 238 12.70 10.05 4.23
N LEU A 239 13.95 10.39 4.56
CA LEU A 239 14.80 9.52 5.37
C LEU A 239 14.28 9.36 6.81
N GLY A 240 13.67 10.39 7.39
CA GLY A 240 13.00 10.31 8.69
C GLY A 240 11.90 9.25 8.70
N LYS A 241 11.05 9.22 7.67
CA LYS A 241 10.02 8.17 7.53
C LYS A 241 10.60 6.77 7.37
N VAL A 242 11.71 6.63 6.64
CA VAL A 242 12.43 5.35 6.52
C VAL A 242 12.94 4.90 7.89
N ARG A 243 13.55 5.80 8.68
CA ARG A 243 14.02 5.50 10.05
C ARG A 243 12.87 5.08 10.97
N GLU A 244 11.75 5.77 10.91
CA GLU A 244 10.56 5.46 11.71
C GLU A 244 10.05 4.05 11.41
N MET A 245 9.96 3.68 10.12
CA MET A 245 9.57 2.32 9.73
C MET A 245 10.57 1.26 10.21
N GLU A 246 11.89 1.53 10.15
CA GLU A 246 12.91 0.63 10.71
C GLU A 246 12.71 0.41 12.22
N MET A 247 12.43 1.48 12.98
CA MET A 247 12.21 1.40 14.41
C MET A 247 10.94 0.60 14.76
N GLN A 248 9.85 0.80 14.02
CA GLN A 248 8.62 0.03 14.19
C GLN A 248 8.83 -1.46 13.90
N LEU A 249 9.60 -1.80 12.85
CA LEU A 249 9.95 -3.18 12.51
C LEU A 249 10.83 -3.84 13.58
N ALA A 250 11.81 -3.11 14.12
CA ALA A 250 12.67 -3.63 15.20
C ALA A 250 11.85 -3.88 16.48
N ALA A 251 10.97 -2.95 16.84
CA ALA A 251 10.07 -3.11 17.98
C ALA A 251 9.10 -4.29 17.81
N SER A 252 8.55 -4.48 16.60
CA SER A 252 7.67 -5.62 16.28
C SER A 252 8.36 -6.98 16.43
N GLN A 253 9.67 -7.06 16.15
CA GLN A 253 10.43 -8.31 16.30
C GLN A 253 10.82 -8.57 17.76
N ALA A 254 11.07 -7.50 18.53
CA ALA A 254 11.33 -7.60 19.96
C ALA A 254 10.06 -7.92 20.78
N ALA A 255 8.89 -7.57 20.24
CA ALA A 255 7.60 -7.86 20.86
C ALA A 255 7.31 -9.37 20.87
N ARG A 256 7.22 -9.94 22.07
CA ARG A 256 6.70 -11.30 22.25
C ARG A 256 5.18 -11.25 22.12
N CYS A 257 4.62 -12.00 21.18
CA CYS A 257 3.18 -12.21 21.11
C CYS A 257 2.74 -12.95 22.37
N SER A 258 2.04 -12.26 23.27
CA SER A 258 1.32 -12.91 24.37
C SER A 258 -0.08 -13.27 23.88
N VAL A 259 -0.57 -14.43 24.31
CA VAL A 259 -1.98 -14.78 24.09
C VAL A 259 -2.81 -13.74 24.83
N PRO A 260 -3.68 -12.97 24.14
CA PRO A 260 -4.52 -12.00 24.82
C PRO A 260 -5.42 -12.73 25.81
N THR A 261 -5.70 -12.10 26.94
CA THR A 261 -6.71 -12.59 27.88
C THR A 261 -8.03 -12.71 27.13
N LEU A 262 -8.63 -13.91 27.14
CA LEU A 262 -9.94 -14.11 26.55
C LEU A 262 -10.93 -13.17 27.26
N VAL A 263 -11.65 -12.38 26.46
CA VAL A 263 -12.78 -11.60 26.98
C VAL A 263 -13.86 -12.60 27.38
N ASP A 264 -14.37 -12.47 28.60
CA ASP A 264 -15.55 -13.25 28.99
C ASP A 264 -16.71 -12.87 28.08
N THR A 265 -17.23 -13.88 27.38
CA THR A 265 -18.34 -13.75 26.43
C THR A 265 -19.51 -14.63 26.86
N SER A 266 -19.53 -15.07 28.12
CA SER A 266 -20.64 -15.86 28.68
C SER A 266 -21.98 -15.12 28.66
N ASP A 267 -21.95 -13.79 28.59
CA ASP A 267 -23.11 -12.91 28.40
C ASP A 267 -23.45 -12.64 26.92
N TYR A 268 -22.56 -13.00 25.98
CA TYR A 268 -22.78 -12.84 24.56
C TYR A 268 -23.69 -13.96 24.01
N ASN A 269 -24.95 -13.62 23.76
CA ASN A 269 -25.89 -14.50 23.07
C ASN A 269 -25.99 -14.11 21.58
N PRO A 270 -25.40 -14.87 20.64
CA PRO A 270 -25.47 -14.55 19.21
C PRO A 270 -26.90 -14.63 18.63
N ASN A 271 -27.85 -15.26 19.34
CA ASN A 271 -29.22 -15.43 18.87
C ASN A 271 -30.14 -14.24 19.20
N THR A 272 -29.72 -13.31 20.08
CA THR A 272 -30.52 -12.10 20.36
C THR A 272 -30.48 -11.11 19.20
N GLY A 273 -29.41 -11.12 18.38
CA GLY A 273 -29.33 -10.34 17.15
C GLY A 273 -30.06 -10.97 15.95
N LEU A 274 -30.03 -12.30 15.85
CA LEU A 274 -30.68 -13.06 14.75
C LEU A 274 -32.22 -13.07 14.82
N ASN A 275 -32.78 -12.91 16.02
CA ASN A 275 -34.23 -12.84 16.26
C ASN A 275 -34.74 -11.40 16.47
N SER A 276 -33.91 -10.39 16.21
CA SER A 276 -34.43 -9.03 16.13
C SER A 276 -35.35 -8.97 14.90
N VAL A 277 -36.65 -8.82 15.14
CA VAL A 277 -37.63 -8.43 14.13
C VAL A 277 -37.28 -7.01 13.68
N SER A 278 -36.25 -6.90 12.85
CA SER A 278 -36.07 -5.79 11.94
C SER A 278 -37.18 -5.95 10.90
N ASP A 279 -38.25 -5.17 11.04
CA ASP A 279 -39.40 -5.16 10.12
C ASP A 279 -39.06 -4.63 8.71
N GLY A 280 -37.80 -4.31 8.45
CA GLY A 280 -37.33 -3.90 7.13
C GLY A 280 -37.90 -2.55 6.69
N SER A 281 -38.43 -1.74 7.61
CA SER A 281 -38.77 -0.36 7.30
C SER A 281 -37.49 0.50 7.22
N VAL A 282 -37.35 1.20 6.10
CA VAL A 282 -36.33 2.23 5.84
C VAL A 282 -36.90 3.59 6.22
#